data_AF-A0A0B7N9U3-F1
#
_entry.id   AF-A0A0B7N9U3-F1
#
_cell.length_a   1.000
_cell.length_b   1.000
_cell.length_c   1.000
_cell.angle_alpha   90.00
_cell.angle_beta   90.00
_cell.angle_gamma   90.00
#
_symmetry.space_group_name_H-M   'P 1'
#
loop_
_entity.id
_entity.type
_entity.pdbx_description
1 polymer ?
#
loop_
_entity_poly.entity_id
_entity_poly.type
_entity_poly.pdbx_seq_one_letter_code
_entity_poly.pdbx_strand_id
1 'polypeptide(L)'
;MSAATKLKNIVPLLDRVLVQRIKPEQKTASGIFIPEKAQEALNEGVIVAVGKGALNKEGKHVPLQVNAGDKVILPPYGGSPVKVSGEEYLLFRDSEILAKVLE
;
A
#
# COMPACT_ATOMS: atom_id res chain seq x y z
N MET A 1 4.01 17.23 -12.19
CA MET A 1 3.35 16.20 -13.02
C MET A 1 3.69 14.83 -12.40
N SER A 2 3.00 14.50 -11.32
CA SER A 2 1.85 13.57 -11.31
C SER A 2 2.34 12.15 -11.07
N ALA A 3 2.63 11.85 -9.80
CA ALA A 3 2.88 10.48 -9.33
C ALA A 3 1.73 9.55 -9.78
N ALA A 4 0.50 10.06 -9.86
CA ALA A 4 -0.67 9.37 -10.41
C ALA A 4 -0.55 8.94 -11.88
N THR A 5 0.37 9.49 -12.67
CA THR A 5 0.54 9.12 -14.10
C THR A 5 1.56 7.99 -14.30
N LYS A 6 2.54 7.80 -13.41
CA LYS A 6 3.56 6.75 -13.56
C LYS A 6 3.04 5.33 -13.31
N LEU A 7 1.95 5.21 -12.57
CA LEU A 7 1.33 3.94 -12.18
C LEU A 7 0.39 3.36 -13.23
N LYS A 8 0.11 4.10 -14.31
CA LYS A 8 -0.76 3.65 -15.42
C LYS A 8 -0.27 2.36 -16.10
N ASN A 9 0.97 1.93 -15.83
CA ASN A 9 1.56 0.75 -16.46
C ASN A 9 1.68 -0.48 -15.54
N ILE A 10 1.23 -0.41 -14.27
CA ILE A 10 1.23 -1.59 -13.38
C ILE A 10 -0.19 -1.91 -12.90
N VAL A 11 -0.64 -3.11 -13.25
CA VAL A 11 -1.94 -3.63 -12.85
C VAL A 11 -1.70 -4.87 -11.99
N PRO A 12 -1.99 -4.83 -10.69
CA PRO A 12 -1.96 -6.01 -9.85
C PRO A 12 -2.92 -7.07 -10.39
N LEU A 13 -2.48 -8.33 -10.40
CA LEU A 13 -3.29 -9.45 -10.86
C LEU A 13 -4.03 -10.10 -9.69
N LEU A 14 -5.22 -10.65 -9.97
CA LEU A 14 -6.06 -11.35 -8.99
C LEU A 14 -6.38 -10.46 -7.77
N ASP A 15 -6.17 -10.97 -6.57
CA ASP A 15 -6.43 -10.36 -5.26
C ASP A 15 -5.27 -9.50 -4.75
N ARG A 16 -4.32 -9.15 -5.62
CA ARG A 16 -3.15 -8.39 -5.23
C ARG A 16 -3.44 -6.90 -5.18
N VAL A 17 -2.78 -6.23 -4.24
CA VAL A 17 -2.91 -4.80 -3.95
C VAL A 17 -1.52 -4.20 -3.89
N LEU A 18 -1.29 -3.12 -4.64
CA LEU A 18 -0.05 -2.37 -4.64
C LEU A 18 -0.15 -1.22 -3.65
N VAL A 19 0.78 -1.17 -2.70
CA VAL A 19 0.80 -0.21 -1.61
C VAL A 19 2.11 0.57 -1.62
N GLN A 20 2.02 1.87 -1.38
CA GLN A 20 3.15 2.72 -1.09
C GLN A 20 3.20 2.99 0.42
N ARG A 21 4.31 2.63 1.07
CA ARG A 21 4.51 2.92 2.50
C ARG A 21 4.58 4.42 2.73
N ILE A 22 3.87 4.89 3.77
CA ILE A 22 3.99 6.26 4.22
C ILE A 22 5.32 6.40 4.95
N LYS A 23 6.13 7.39 4.57
CA LYS A 23 7.38 7.68 5.28
C LYS A 23 7.06 8.46 6.56
N PRO A 24 7.65 8.11 7.70
CA PRO A 24 7.41 8.84 8.95
C PRO A 24 7.92 10.27 8.84
N GLU A 25 7.19 11.21 9.44
CA GLU A 25 7.60 12.62 9.49
C GLU A 25 8.88 12.76 10.35
N GLN A 26 9.95 13.28 9.74
CA GLN A 26 11.26 13.48 10.40
C GLN A 26 11.27 14.61 11.44
N LYS A 27 10.24 15.46 11.44
CA LYS A 27 10.08 16.56 12.39
C LYS A 27 8.73 16.44 13.06
N THR A 28 8.72 16.42 14.38
CA THR A 28 7.47 16.55 15.14
C THR A 28 6.92 17.96 15.05
N ALA A 29 5.63 18.14 15.37
CA ALA A 29 4.97 19.46 15.41
C ALA A 29 5.71 20.51 16.26
N SER A 30 6.54 20.08 17.21
CA SER A 30 7.35 20.95 18.10
C SER A 30 8.74 21.29 17.54
N GLY A 31 9.08 20.83 16.33
CA GLY A 31 10.38 21.11 15.68
C GLY A 31 11.54 20.21 16.12
N ILE A 32 11.27 19.15 16.89
CA ILE A 32 12.28 18.19 17.34
C ILE A 32 12.56 17.19 16.22
N PHE A 33 13.83 17.04 15.85
CA PHE A 33 14.26 16.06 14.84
C PHE A 33 14.31 14.67 15.46
N ILE A 34 13.51 13.75 14.95
CA ILE A 34 13.56 12.35 15.38
C ILE A 34 14.63 11.64 14.54
N PRO A 35 15.68 11.05 15.16
CA PRO A 35 16.67 10.28 14.42
C PRO A 35 16.00 9.06 13.76
N GLU A 36 16.39 8.73 12.52
CA GLU A 36 15.77 7.67 11.71
C GLU A 36 15.69 6.30 12.42
N LYS A 37 16.54 6.03 13.42
CA LYS A 37 16.53 4.80 14.22
C LYS A 37 15.42 4.72 15.26
N ALA A 38 14.85 5.86 15.67
CA ALA A 38 13.79 5.96 16.68
C ALA A 38 12.40 6.18 16.06
N GLN A 39 12.32 6.32 14.73
CA GLN A 39 11.06 6.29 14.03
C GLN A 39 10.55 4.85 14.00
N GLU A 40 9.54 4.57 14.81
CA GLU A 40 8.70 3.39 14.60
C GLU A 40 8.30 3.39 13.13
N ALA A 41 8.63 2.31 12.43
CA ALA A 41 8.17 2.12 11.06
C ALA A 41 6.65 2.13 11.13
N LEU A 42 6.03 3.26 10.78
CA LEU A 42 4.60 3.35 10.62
C LEU A 42 4.24 2.27 9.63
N ASN A 43 3.55 1.24 10.09
CA ASN A 43 3.08 0.16 9.25
C ASN A 43 1.84 0.62 8.49
N GLU A 44 1.85 1.85 8.00
CA GLU A 44 0.78 2.48 7.26
C GLU A 44 1.20 2.68 5.82
N GLY A 45 0.24 2.53 4.93
CA GLY A 45 0.45 2.69 3.49
C GLY A 45 -0.78 3.26 2.83
N VAL A 46 -0.55 3.85 1.66
CA VAL A 46 -1.63 4.28 0.75
C VAL A 46 -1.71 3.28 -0.39
N ILE A 47 -2.92 2.81 -0.69
CA ILE A 47 -3.14 1.93 -1.81
C ILE A 47 -3.06 2.72 -3.10
N VAL A 48 -2.27 2.18 -4.02
CA VAL A 48 -1.95 2.85 -5.26
C VAL A 48 -2.67 2.20 -6.44
N ALA A 49 -2.76 0.87 -6.43
CA ALA A 49 -3.47 0.09 -7.43
C ALA A 49 -4.05 -1.17 -6.80
N VAL A 50 -5.19 -1.61 -7.32
CA VAL A 50 -5.89 -2.82 -6.88
C VAL A 50 -6.10 -3.75 -8.06
N GLY A 51 -6.06 -5.05 -7.80
CA GLY A 51 -6.40 -6.07 -8.79
C GLY A 51 -7.92 -6.20 -8.98
N LYS A 52 -8.31 -7.14 -9.84
CA LYS A 52 -9.74 -7.45 -10.09
C LYS A 52 -10.39 -8.25 -8.97
N GLY A 53 -9.60 -8.81 -8.06
CA GLY A 53 -10.03 -9.69 -6.99
C GLY A 53 -9.89 -11.18 -7.30
N ALA A 54 -9.93 -12.01 -6.25
CA ALA A 54 -9.81 -13.46 -6.35
C ALA A 54 -10.94 -14.06 -7.18
N LEU A 55 -10.68 -15.16 -7.90
CA LEU A 55 -11.73 -15.92 -8.57
C LEU A 55 -12.40 -16.86 -7.57
N ASN A 56 -13.72 -16.85 -7.51
CA ASN A 56 -14.48 -17.86 -6.77
C ASN A 56 -14.57 -19.17 -7.59
N LYS A 57 -15.16 -20.22 -6.99
CA LYS A 57 -15.36 -21.52 -7.66
C LYS A 57 -16.26 -21.45 -8.91
N GLU A 58 -17.03 -20.37 -9.06
CA GLU A 58 -17.89 -20.11 -10.21
C GLU A 58 -17.21 -19.29 -11.32
N GLY A 59 -15.93 -18.92 -11.15
CA GLY A 59 -15.19 -18.09 -12.09
C GLY A 59 -15.54 -16.59 -12.05
N LYS A 60 -16.29 -16.14 -11.05
CA LYS A 60 -16.56 -14.70 -10.82
C LYS A 60 -15.48 -14.10 -9.92
N HIS A 61 -15.16 -12.83 -10.17
CA HIS A 61 -14.28 -12.08 -9.29
C HIS A 61 -14.99 -11.71 -7.99
N VAL A 62 -14.34 -12.02 -6.87
CA VAL A 62 -14.72 -11.54 -5.54
C VAL A 62 -14.20 -10.10 -5.41
N PRO A 63 -15.06 -9.12 -5.13
CA PRO A 63 -14.63 -7.73 -4.99
C PRO A 63 -13.67 -7.58 -3.81
N LEU A 64 -12.62 -6.79 -4.01
CA LEU A 64 -11.66 -6.44 -2.97
C LEU A 64 -12.30 -5.52 -1.93
N GLN A 65 -11.85 -5.59 -0.68
CA GLN A 65 -12.34 -4.72 0.40
C GLN A 65 -11.69 -3.33 0.41
N VAL A 66 -10.68 -3.14 -0.43
CA VAL A 66 -9.90 -1.92 -0.50
C VAL A 66 -9.90 -1.32 -1.90
N ASN A 67 -9.80 0.01 -1.97
CA ASN A 67 -9.76 0.77 -3.22
C ASN A 67 -8.47 1.58 -3.35
N ALA A 68 -8.15 1.99 -4.58
CA ALA A 68 -7.06 2.92 -4.82
C ALA A 68 -7.31 4.26 -4.10
N GLY A 69 -6.32 4.75 -3.36
CA GLY A 69 -6.39 5.95 -2.53
C GLY A 69 -6.68 5.70 -1.05
N ASP A 70 -7.08 4.49 -0.67
CA ASP A 70 -7.36 4.17 0.73
C ASP A 70 -6.07 4.12 1.56
N LYS A 71 -6.12 4.66 2.79
CA LYS A 71 -5.09 4.46 3.83
C LYS A 71 -5.34 3.14 4.53
N VAL A 72 -4.29 2.33 4.67
CA VAL A 72 -4.37 1.00 5.27
C VAL A 72 -3.23 0.73 6.23
N ILE A 73 -3.50 -0.12 7.21
CA ILE A 73 -2.51 -0.68 8.12
C ILE A 73 -2.01 -2.00 7.51
N LEU A 74 -0.70 -2.03 7.29
CA LEU A 74 0.04 -3.16 6.76
C LEU A 74 0.54 -4.05 7.90
N PRO A 75 0.71 -5.35 7.66
CA PRO A 75 1.41 -6.21 8.60
C PRO A 75 2.90 -5.79 8.67
N PRO A 76 3.56 -6.00 9.82
CA PRO A 76 4.97 -5.65 10.00
C PRO A 76 5.91 -6.43 9.06
N TYR A 77 5.47 -7.60 8.63
CA TYR A 77 6.19 -8.49 7.74
C TYR A 77 5.29 -8.94 6.58
N GLY A 78 5.91 -9.33 5.48
CA GLY A 78 5.22 -9.74 4.26
C GLY A 78 5.21 -8.66 3.21
N GLY A 79 4.49 -8.95 2.13
CA GLY A 79 4.51 -8.14 0.91
C GLY A 79 5.78 -8.38 0.09
N SER A 80 5.61 -8.38 -1.23
CA SER A 80 6.74 -8.49 -2.18
C SER A 80 7.21 -7.10 -2.59
N PRO A 81 8.50 -6.76 -2.48
CA PRO A 81 9.01 -5.49 -2.95
C PRO A 81 8.96 -5.43 -4.48
N VAL A 82 8.39 -4.36 -5.01
CA VAL A 82 8.29 -4.09 -6.44
C VAL A 82 8.84 -2.69 -6.69
N LYS A 83 9.84 -2.58 -7.57
CA LYS A 83 10.38 -1.29 -8.03
C LYS A 83 9.72 -0.91 -9.34
N VAL A 84 9.03 0.22 -9.37
CA VAL A 84 8.39 0.76 -10.57
C VAL A 84 8.86 2.18 -10.76
N SER A 85 9.44 2.48 -11.92
CA SER A 85 9.86 3.85 -12.28
C SER A 85 10.78 4.54 -11.26
N GLY A 86 11.60 3.75 -10.55
CA GLY A 86 12.53 4.23 -9.53
C GLY A 86 11.93 4.40 -8.13
N GLU A 87 10.65 4.11 -7.96
CA GLU A 87 9.96 4.14 -6.67
C GLU A 87 9.74 2.72 -6.14
N GLU A 88 9.83 2.56 -4.83
CA GLU A 88 9.64 1.29 -4.13
C GLU A 88 8.19 1.16 -3.65
N TYR A 89 7.55 0.08 -4.06
CA TYR A 89 6.20 -0.30 -3.67
C TYR A 89 6.24 -1.69 -3.03
N LEU A 90 5.19 -2.00 -2.28
CA LEU A 90 4.97 -3.34 -1.75
C LEU A 90 3.69 -3.91 -2.34
N LEU A 91 3.76 -5.16 -2.77
CA LEU A 91 2.64 -5.91 -3.28
C LEU A 91 2.14 -6.86 -2.20
N PHE A 92 0.92 -6.66 -1.74
CA PHE A 92 0.24 -7.50 -0.75
C PHE A 92 -0.94 -8.23 -1.39
N ARG A 93 -1.50 -9.21 -0.68
CA ARG A 93 -2.86 -9.68 -0.95
C ARG A 93 -3.87 -8.88 -0.13
N ASP A 94 -5.08 -8.77 -0.65
CA ASP A 94 -6.20 -8.15 0.08
C ASP A 94 -6.42 -8.77 1.47
N SER A 95 -6.23 -10.09 1.60
CA SER A 95 -6.36 -10.81 2.86
C SER A 95 -5.25 -10.54 3.89
N GLU A 96 -4.12 -9.96 3.47
CA GLU A 96 -2.98 -9.67 4.35
C GLU A 96 -3.07 -8.26 4.96
N ILE A 97 -3.93 -7.40 4.41
CA ILE A 97 -4.15 -6.04 4.91
C ILE A 97 -4.89 -6.11 6.24
N LEU A 98 -4.37 -5.46 7.28
CA LEU A 98 -4.90 -5.58 8.64
C LEU A 98 -6.15 -4.72 8.87
N ALA A 99 -6.13 -3.47 8.40
CA ALA A 99 -7.23 -2.55 8.57
C ALA A 99 -7.21 -1.43 7.52
N LYS A 100 -8.37 -0.86 7.26
CA LYS A 100 -8.53 0.41 6.55
C LYS A 100 -8.69 1.53 7.58
N VAL A 101 -7.92 2.61 7.43
CA VAL A 101 -8.05 3.82 8.24
C VAL A 101 -9.13 4.69 7.60
N LEU A 102 -10.20 4.95 8.36
CA LEU A 102 -11.24 5.90 7.97
C LEU A 102 -10.91 7.24 8.64
N GLU A 103 -10.56 8.24 7.83
CA GLU A 103 -10.49 9.64 8.26
C GLU A 103 -11.82 10.35 8.00
#